data_AF-A0A060X547-F1
#
_entry.id   AF-A0A060X547-F1
#
_cell.length_a   1.000
_cell.length_b   1.000
_cell.length_c   1.000
_cell.angle_alpha   90.00
_cell.angle_beta   90.00
_cell.angle_gamma   90.00
#
_symmetry.space_group_name_H-M   'P 1'
#
loop_
_entity.id
_entity.type
_entity.pdbx_description
1 polymer ?
#
loop_
_entity_poly.entity_id
_entity_poly.type
_entity_poly.pdbx_seq_one_letter_code
_entity_poly.pdbx_strand_id
1 'polypeptide(L)' 'MLEETKVSIFTVKHVQYRHNLKGRSARKKPLLQNRHKKARLRFAIAHGDKDCTFLDKCPLV' A
#
# COMPACT_ATOMS: atom_id res chain seq x y z
N MET A 1 -5.74 26.41 -12.65
CA MET A 1 -5.48 26.46 -14.11
C MET A 1 -4.11 25.85 -14.34
N LEU A 2 -4.04 24.57 -14.69
CA LEU A 2 -2.79 23.97 -15.16
C LEU A 2 -2.69 24.40 -16.62
N GLU A 3 -1.89 25.44 -16.87
CA GLU A 3 -1.46 25.82 -18.22
C GLU A 3 -0.92 24.58 -18.92
N GLU A 4 -1.50 24.21 -20.05
CA GLU A 4 -0.99 23.14 -20.91
C GLU A 4 0.33 23.62 -21.52
N THR A 5 1.40 23.54 -20.73
CA THR A 5 2.74 23.81 -21.20
C THR A 5 3.04 22.82 -22.34
N LYS A 6 3.39 23.33 -23.52
CA LYS A 6 3.87 22.57 -24.69
C LYS A 6 5.25 21.94 -24.42
N VAL A 7 5.37 21.22 -23.31
CA VAL A 7 6.58 20.57 -22.87
C VAL A 7 6.54 19.15 -23.42
N SER A 8 7.60 18.77 -24.12
CA SER A 8 7.74 17.41 -24.61
C SER A 8 7.70 16.41 -23.45
N ILE A 9 7.03 15.28 -23.66
CA ILE A 9 6.98 14.14 -22.72
C ILE A 9 8.39 13.71 -22.29
N PHE A 10 9.39 13.89 -23.16
CA PHE A 10 10.79 13.61 -22.85
C PHE A 10 11.35 14.50 -21.73
N THR A 11 11.06 15.79 -21.80
CA THR A 11 11.47 16.77 -20.76
C THR A 11 10.82 16.43 -19.43
N VAL A 12 9.54 16.04 -19.44
CA VAL A 12 8.83 15.58 -18.23
C VAL A 12 9.50 14.35 -17.62
N LYS A 13 9.84 13.34 -18.43
CA LYS A 13 10.54 12.13 -17.96
C LYS A 13 11.93 12.44 -17.40
N HIS A 14 12.70 13.32 -18.05
CA HIS A 14 14.04 13.71 -17.61
C HIS A 14 14.02 14.44 -16.26
N VAL A 15 13.06 15.36 -16.06
CA VAL A 15 12.89 16.08 -14.80
C VAL A 15 12.49 15.11 -13.68
N GLN A 16 11.52 14.22 -13.93
CA GLN A 16 11.13 13.20 -12.96
C GLN A 16 12.31 12.30 -12.55
N TYR A 17 13.13 11.89 -13.52
CA TYR A 17 14.33 11.08 -13.26
C TYR A 17 15.37 11.85 -12.40
N ARG A 18 15.71 13.09 -12.76
CA ARG A 18 16.68 13.93 -12.03
C ARG A 18 16.26 14.18 -10.58
N HIS A 19 14.97 14.35 -10.34
CA HIS A 19 14.43 14.57 -9.01
C HIS A 19 14.09 13.28 -8.25
N ASN A 20 14.48 12.11 -8.78
CA ASN A 20 14.18 10.79 -8.21
C ASN A 20 12.67 10.55 -7.96
N LEU A 21 11.81 11.23 -8.72
CA LEU A 21 10.37 11.09 -8.66
C LEU A 21 9.96 9.82 -9.39
N LYS A 22 9.96 8.70 -8.65
CA LYS A 22 9.52 7.42 -9.19
C LYS A 22 8.00 7.33 -9.11
N GLY A 23 7.35 7.11 -10.25
CA GLY A 23 5.96 6.70 -10.28
C GLY A 23 5.82 5.31 -9.66
N ARG A 24 5.36 5.23 -8.41
CA ARG A 24 5.04 3.96 -7.76
C ARG A 24 3.54 3.82 -7.65
N SER A 25 2.93 3.04 -8.54
CA SER A 25 1.54 2.64 -8.38
C SER A 25 1.37 1.82 -7.11
N ALA A 26 0.38 2.16 -6.29
CA ALA A 26 0.04 1.38 -5.10
C ALA A 26 -0.31 -0.06 -5.52
N ARG A 27 0.29 -1.03 -4.83
CA ARG A 27 0.10 -2.45 -5.14
C ARG A 27 -1.28 -2.90 -4.63
N LYS A 28 -2.17 -3.25 -5.55
CA LYS A 28 -3.51 -3.79 -5.21
C LYS A 28 -3.49 -5.21 -4.61
N LYS A 29 -2.45 -6.01 -4.89
CA LYS A 29 -2.33 -7.42 -4.45
C LYS A 29 -1.18 -7.63 -3.46
N PRO A 30 -1.42 -8.14 -2.25
CA PRO A 30 -0.37 -8.31 -1.26
C PRO A 30 0.66 -9.37 -1.70
N LEU A 31 1.92 -9.19 -1.27
CA LEU A 31 3.02 -10.15 -1.49
C LEU A 31 3.00 -11.30 -0.47
N LEU A 32 1.83 -11.66 0.03
CA LEU A 32 1.70 -12.70 1.04
C LEU A 32 1.87 -14.08 0.37
N GLN A 33 2.77 -14.90 0.93
CA GLN A 33 2.85 -16.30 0.53
C GLN A 33 1.52 -17.02 0.82
N ASN A 34 1.10 -17.89 -0.10
CA ASN A 34 -0.18 -18.59 0.00
C ASN A 34 -0.31 -19.46 1.26
N ARG A 35 0.82 -19.93 1.82
CA ARG A 35 0.87 -20.83 2.98
C ARG A 35 0.05 -20.33 4.18
N HIS A 36 0.12 -19.04 4.48
CA HIS A 36 -0.55 -18.47 5.67
C HIS A 36 -1.86 -17.75 5.35
N LYS A 37 -2.29 -17.69 4.08
CA LYS A 37 -3.48 -16.92 3.68
C LYS A 37 -4.73 -17.39 4.41
N LYS A 38 -4.94 -18.71 4.53
CA LYS A 38 -6.10 -19.29 5.24
C LYS A 38 -6.05 -19.04 6.75
N ALA A 39 -4.88 -19.18 7.37
CA ALA A 39 -4.71 -18.96 8.80
C ALA A 39 -4.95 -17.49 9.18
N ARG A 40 -4.38 -16.56 8.40
CA ARG A 40 -4.57 -15.12 8.59
C ARG A 40 -6.01 -14.68 8.36
N LEU A 41 -6.69 -15.27 7.37
CA LEU A 41 -8.11 -14.99 7.14
C LEU A 41 -8.98 -15.44 8.31
N ARG A 42 -8.76 -16.66 8.83
CA ARG A 42 -9.49 -17.15 10.02
C ARG A 42 -9.24 -16.26 11.24
N PHE A 43 -7.99 -15.85 11.46
CA PHE A 43 -7.64 -14.93 12.54
C PHE A 43 -8.36 -13.57 12.37
N ALA A 44 -8.33 -12.98 11.18
CA ALA A 44 -8.98 -11.70 10.93
C ALA A 44 -10.50 -11.77 11.12
N ILE A 45 -11.16 -12.84 10.66
CA ILE A 45 -12.61 -13.01 10.86
C ILE A 45 -12.93 -13.18 12.35
N ALA A 46 -12.17 -14.02 13.07
CA ALA A 46 -12.42 -14.29 14.48
C ALA A 46 -12.07 -13.12 15.41
N HIS A 47 -11.30 -12.13 14.95
CA HIS A 47 -10.82 -11.01 15.76
C HIS A 47 -11.18 -9.62 15.20
N GLY A 48 -11.92 -9.55 14.08
CA GLY A 48 -12.16 -8.28 13.38
C GLY A 48 -13.12 -7.32 14.09
N ASP A 49 -13.98 -7.85 14.96
CA ASP A 49 -14.99 -7.12 15.72
C ASP A 49 -14.60 -6.95 17.20
N LYS A 50 -13.31 -7.02 17.51
CA LYS A 50 -12.82 -6.96 18.89
C LYS A 50 -12.45 -5.54 19.26
N ASP A 51 -12.91 -5.12 20.43
CA ASP A 51 -12.71 -3.77 20.95
C ASP A 51 -11.24 -3.49 21.30
N CYS A 52 -10.89 -2.21 21.40
CA CYS A 52 -9.54 -1.76 21.74
C CYS A 52 -9.04 -2.36 23.07
N THR A 53 -9.94 -2.57 24.04
CA THR A 53 -9.60 -3.19 25.34
C THR A 53 -9.18 -4.65 25.23
N PHE A 54 -9.68 -5.37 24.23
CA PHE A 54 -9.25 -6.74 23.91
C PHE A 54 -7.87 -6.73 23.26
N LEU A 55 -7.60 -5.74 22.40
CA LEU A 55 -6.32 -5.59 21.71
C LEU A 55 -5.19 -5.26 22.70
N ASP A 56 -5.42 -4.33 23.64
CA ASP A 56 -4.43 -3.90 24.63
C ASP A 56 -4.00 -5.02 25.61
N LYS A 57 -4.86 -6.03 25.80
CA LYS A 57 -4.63 -7.13 26.74
C LYS A 57 -4.16 -8.43 26.07
N CYS A 58 -4.17 -8.52 24.75
CA CYS A 58 -3.84 -9.74 24.04
C CYS A 58 -2.32 -9.86 23.82
N PRO A 59 -1.63 -10.86 24.40
CA PRO A 59 -0.17 -11.02 24.27
C PRO A 59 0.29 -11.55 22.89
N LEU A 60 -0.62 -11.64 21.92
CA LEU A 60 -0.40 -12.22 20.59
C LEU A 60 -0.54 -11.17 19.45
N VAL A 61 -0.85 -9.92 19.78
CA VAL A 61 -0.75 -8.74 18.91
C VAL A 61 0.40 -7.90 19.43
#